data_AF-A0A257JC39-F1
#
_entry.id   AF-A0A257JC39-F1
#
_cell.length_a   1.000
_cell.length_b   1.000
_cell.length_c   1.000
_cell.angle_alpha   90.00
_cell.angle_beta   90.00
_cell.angle_gamma   90.00
#
_symmetry.space_group_name_H-M   'P 1'
#
loop_
_entity.id
_entity.type
_entity.pdbx_description
1 polymer ?
#
loop_
_entity_poly.entity_id
_entity_poly.type
_entity_poly.pdbx_seq_one_letter_code
_entity_poly.pdbx_strand_id
1 'polypeptide(L)' 'SSPLGVYDFQKRSSLIEVSEAGAQVLGPIAAELAYGEGLQAHAQAAEFRLKR' A
#
# COMPACT_ATOMS: atom_id res chain seq x y z
N SER A 1 1.85 29.72 5.64
CA SER A 1 0.87 29.20 4.67
C SER A 1 1.24 29.71 3.29
N SER A 2 0.88 28.98 2.24
CA SER A 2 1.00 29.47 0.86
C SER A 2 -0.16 30.41 0.53
N PRO A 3 -0.01 31.36 -0.40
CA PRO A 3 -1.12 32.20 -0.89
C PRO A 3 -2.21 31.35 -1.54
N LEU A 4 -3.48 31.79 -1.46
CA LEU A 4 -4.59 31.13 -2.13
C LEU A 4 -4.33 31.07 -3.64
N GLY A 5 -4.45 29.88 -4.23
CA GLY A 5 -4.23 29.62 -5.64
C GLY A 5 -5.04 28.43 -6.14
N VAL A 6 -4.89 28.12 -7.42
CA VAL A 6 -5.66 27.08 -8.12
C VAL A 6 -5.48 25.69 -7.47
N TYR A 7 -4.31 25.42 -6.89
CA TYR A 7 -4.03 24.16 -6.19
C TYR A 7 -4.93 23.93 -4.97
N ASP A 8 -5.42 24.97 -4.31
CA ASP A 8 -6.31 24.83 -3.14
C ASP A 8 -7.69 24.26 -3.51
N PHE A 9 -8.03 24.30 -4.80
CA PHE A 9 -9.28 23.77 -5.36
C PHE A 9 -9.09 22.44 -6.09
N GLN A 10 -7.87 21.89 -6.09
CA GLN A 10 -7.56 20.60 -6.71
C GLN A 10 -7.41 19.50 -5.67
N LYS A 11 -7.85 18.29 -6.01
CA LYS A 11 -7.52 17.07 -5.26
C LYS A 11 -6.41 16.32 -6.00
N ARG A 12 -5.39 15.87 -5.26
CA ARG A 12 -4.34 15.00 -5.79
C ARG A 12 -4.66 13.55 -5.45
N SER A 13 -4.78 12.72 -6.47
CA SER A 13 -4.93 11.27 -6.35
C SER A 13 -3.61 10.60 -6.71
N SER A 14 -3.23 9.58 -5.94
CA SER A 14 -2.09 8.72 -6.26
C SER A 14 -2.59 7.42 -6.88
N LEU A 15 -1.92 6.96 -7.94
CA LEU A 15 -2.13 5.63 -8.51
C LEU A 15 -0.90 4.78 -8.21
N ILE A 16 -1.09 3.60 -7.62
CA ILE A 16 -0.03 2.66 -7.32
C ILE A 16 -0.46 1.31 -7.88
N GLU A 17 0.41 0.74 -8.72
CA GLU A 17 0.25 -0.60 -9.28
C GLU A 17 1.38 -1.49 -8.77
N VAL A 18 1.05 -2.72 -8.39
CA VAL A 18 2.02 -3.74 -7.98
C VAL A 18 1.85 -4.92 -8.93
N SER A 19 2.90 -5.22 -9.70
CA SER A 19 2.91 -6.40 -10.57
C SER A 19 2.90 -7.68 -9.75
N GLU A 20 2.53 -8.80 -10.39
CA GLU A 20 2.53 -10.10 -9.72
C GLU A 20 3.92 -10.45 -9.13
N ALA A 21 4.99 -10.23 -9.89
CA ALA A 21 6.36 -10.44 -9.44
C ALA A 21 6.72 -9.48 -8.28
N GLY A 22 6.29 -8.22 -8.35
CA GLY A 22 6.47 -7.26 -7.27
C GLY A 22 5.74 -7.66 -5.99
N ALA A 23 4.54 -8.24 -6.12
CA ALA A 23 3.77 -8.74 -4.97
C ALA A 23 4.46 -9.92 -4.28
N GLN A 24 5.21 -10.76 -5.02
CA GLN A 24 6.01 -11.83 -4.40
C GLN A 24 7.15 -11.28 -3.55
N VAL A 25 7.76 -10.17 -3.96
CA VAL A 25 8.87 -9.54 -3.21
C VAL A 25 8.35 -8.72 -2.04
N LEU A 26 7.30 -7.93 -2.25
CA LEU A 26 6.78 -6.98 -1.24
C LEU A 26 5.78 -7.61 -0.28
N GLY A 27 5.11 -8.71 -0.67
CA GLY A 27 4.09 -9.36 0.15
C GLY A 27 4.57 -9.84 1.53
N PRO A 28 5.73 -10.52 1.65
CA PRO A 28 6.25 -10.93 2.95
C PRO A 28 6.57 -9.74 3.86
N ILE A 29 7.14 -8.66 3.29
CA ILE A 29 7.47 -7.43 4.03
C ILE A 29 6.17 -6.77 4.54
N ALA A 30 5.16 -6.65 3.68
CA ALA A 30 3.87 -6.09 4.06
C ALA A 30 3.17 -6.92 5.13
N ALA A 31 3.27 -8.26 5.06
CA ALA A 31 2.71 -9.15 6.07
C ALA A 31 3.42 -9.01 7.43
N GLU A 32 4.76 -8.97 7.44
CA GLU A 32 5.55 -8.79 8.66
C GLU A 32 5.21 -7.48 9.38
N LEU A 33 5.13 -6.37 8.63
CA LEU A 33 4.74 -5.08 9.18
C LEU A 33 3.30 -5.12 9.74
N ALA A 34 2.36 -5.68 8.98
CA ALA A 34 0.96 -5.76 9.41
C ALA A 34 0.76 -6.67 10.63
N TYR A 35 1.50 -7.78 10.76
CA TYR A 35 1.48 -8.58 11.99
C TYR A 35 2.07 -7.82 13.18
N GLY A 36 3.17 -7.08 12.97
CA GLY A 36 3.78 -6.22 14.00
C GLY A 36 2.84 -5.13 14.53
N GLU A 37 1.91 -4.66 13.70
CA GLU A 37 0.89 -3.67 14.06
C GLU A 37 -0.42 -4.29 14.57
N GLY A 38 -0.53 -5.62 14.62
CA GLY A 38 -1.77 -6.30 15.03
C GLY A 38 -2.91 -6.21 14.00
N LEU A 39 -2.59 -6.04 12.71
CA LEU A 39 -3.53 -5.95 11.60
C LEU A 39 -3.59 -7.24 10.79
N GLN A 40 -4.07 -8.33 11.40
CA GLN A 40 -4.00 -9.68 10.81
C GLN A 40 -4.71 -9.79 9.45
N ALA A 41 -5.85 -9.10 9.28
CA ALA A 41 -6.56 -9.11 7.99
C ALA A 41 -5.73 -8.47 6.86
N HIS A 42 -4.91 -7.46 7.17
CA HIS A 42 -4.02 -6.84 6.19
C HIS A 42 -2.86 -7.77 5.84
N ALA A 43 -2.27 -8.44 6.85
CA ALA A 43 -1.20 -9.41 6.62
C ALA A 43 -1.68 -10.58 5.75
N GLN A 44 -2.84 -11.16 6.09
CA GLN A 44 -3.45 -12.25 5.32
C GLN A 44 -3.77 -11.84 3.88
N ALA A 45 -4.19 -10.59 3.65
CA ALA A 45 -4.40 -10.10 2.29
C ALA A 45 -3.10 -10.10 1.47
N ALA A 46 -1.96 -9.74 2.07
CA ALA A 46 -0.67 -9.81 1.40
C ALA A 46 -0.25 -11.26 1.14
N GLU A 47 -0.36 -12.13 2.14
CA GLU A 47 0.01 -13.55 2.05
C GLU A 47 -0.83 -14.32 1.03
N PHE A 48 -2.12 -14.00 0.88
CA PHE A 48 -3.00 -14.67 -0.07
C PHE A 48 -2.57 -14.50 -1.53
N ARG A 49 -1.77 -13.46 -1.82
CA ARG A 49 -1.24 -13.18 -3.17
C ARG A 49 0.10 -13.86 -3.43
N LEU A 50 0.70 -14.49 -2.41
CA LEU A 50 1.96 -15.22 -2.56
C LEU A 50 1.72 -16.56 -3.24
N LYS A 51 2.58 -16.89 -4.21
CA LYS A 51 2.62 -18.22 -4.80
C LYS A 51 3.32 -19.15 -3.83
N ARG A 52 2.78 -20.36 -3.70
CA ARG A 52 3.45 -21.46 -3.02
C ARG A 52 4.55 -22.06 -3.89
#